data_AF-A0A2V9DYY5-F1
#
_entry.id   AF-A0A2V9DYY5-F1
#
_cell.length_a   1.000
_cell.length_b   1.000
_cell.length_c   1.000
_cell.angle_alpha   90.00
_cell.angle_beta   90.00
_cell.angle_gamma   90.00
#
_symmetry.space_group_name_H-M   'P 1'
#
loop_
_entity.id
_entity.type
_entity.pdbx_description
1 polymer ?
#
loop_
_entity_poly.entity_id
_entity_poly.type
_entity_poly.pdbx_seq_one_letter_code
_entity_poly.pdbx_strand_id
1 'polypeptide(L)'
;MESRYGPLGSGGQTLTINGVVYSLSELLLRLGLDFGDSRPIDVVTLSDGHYVVRYFDAEDQRAVAHEFNADWRFLGETRAHIAEWIGEEAYLDWLRRVRVRCPAQL
;
A
#
# COMPACT_ATOMS: atom_id res chain seq x y z
N MET A 1 1.59 -12.57 -0.65
CA MET A 1 0.91 -11.25 -0.68
C MET A 1 0.82 -10.72 -2.10
N GLU A 2 1.93 -10.70 -2.83
CA GLU A 2 1.93 -10.34 -4.26
C GLU A 2 0.98 -11.20 -5.12
N SER A 3 0.84 -12.50 -4.83
CA SER A 3 -0.13 -13.38 -5.51
C SER A 3 -1.60 -12.97 -5.36
N ARG A 4 -1.94 -12.17 -4.33
CA ARG A 4 -3.31 -11.70 -4.05
C ARG A 4 -3.49 -10.24 -4.46
N TYR A 5 -2.53 -9.38 -4.15
CA TYR A 5 -2.65 -7.93 -4.31
C TYR A 5 -1.84 -7.36 -5.48
N GLY A 6 -1.04 -8.19 -6.15
CA GLY A 6 -0.02 -7.73 -7.10
C GLY A 6 1.18 -7.06 -6.42
N PRO A 7 2.18 -6.63 -7.23
CA PRO A 7 3.35 -5.91 -6.74
C PRO A 7 2.92 -4.64 -5.97
N LEU A 8 3.70 -4.22 -4.97
CA LEU A 8 3.46 -2.92 -4.33
C LEU A 8 3.66 -1.79 -5.34
N GLY A 9 2.75 -0.81 -5.35
CA GLY A 9 2.80 0.32 -6.28
C GLY A 9 2.20 0.04 -7.67
N SER A 10 1.72 -1.17 -7.94
CA SER A 10 1.10 -1.50 -9.24
C SER A 10 -0.37 -1.10 -9.36
N GLY A 11 -0.98 -0.61 -8.27
CA GLY A 11 -2.38 -0.17 -8.24
C GLY A 11 -2.59 1.23 -8.81
N GLY A 12 -3.84 1.68 -8.77
CA GLY A 12 -4.21 3.04 -9.16
C GLY A 12 -3.92 4.07 -8.06
N GLN A 13 -4.09 5.34 -8.39
CA GLN A 13 -4.11 6.45 -7.42
C GLN A 13 -5.52 7.01 -7.21
N THR A 14 -6.51 6.43 -7.89
CA THR A 14 -7.93 6.74 -7.79
C THR A 14 -8.74 5.45 -7.82
N LEU A 15 -9.94 5.49 -7.24
CA LEU A 15 -10.90 4.39 -7.24
C LEU A 15 -12.31 4.93 -7.45
N THR A 16 -13.06 4.30 -8.34
CA THR A 16 -14.47 4.60 -8.54
C THR A 16 -15.32 3.64 -7.71
N ILE A 17 -16.13 4.18 -6.79
CA ILE A 17 -17.10 3.41 -5.98
C ILE A 17 -18.48 4.02 -6.20
N ASN A 18 -19.45 3.20 -6.64
CA ASN A 18 -20.83 3.63 -6.91
C ASN A 18 -20.92 4.87 -7.81
N GLY A 19 -20.05 4.96 -8.83
CA GLY A 19 -19.99 6.07 -9.79
C GLY A 19 -19.27 7.33 -9.30
N VAL A 20 -18.75 7.35 -8.07
CA VAL A 20 -17.97 8.46 -7.52
C VAL A 20 -16.48 8.11 -7.55
N VAL A 21 -15.66 9.00 -8.09
CA VAL A 21 -14.21 8.86 -8.12
C VAL A 21 -13.62 9.44 -6.83
N TYR A 22 -12.79 8.65 -6.15
CA TYR A 22 -12.03 9.06 -4.98
C TYR A 22 -10.54 8.99 -5.30
N SER A 23 -9.79 10.01 -4.90
CA SER A 23 -8.33 9.96 -4.83
C SER A 23 -7.86 9.09 -3.67
N LEU A 24 -6.62 8.58 -3.75
CA LEU A 24 -6.02 7.79 -2.67
C LEU A 24 -6.02 8.52 -1.32
N SER A 25 -5.74 9.83 -1.30
CA SER A 25 -5.79 10.63 -0.07
C SER A 25 -7.21 10.72 0.51
N GLU A 26 -8.23 10.90 -0.34
CA GLU A 26 -9.63 10.89 0.13
C GLU A 26 -10.05 9.53 0.69
N LEU A 27 -9.59 8.44 0.08
CA LEU A 27 -9.83 7.09 0.59
C LEU A 27 -9.19 6.89 1.96
N LEU A 28 -7.92 7.28 2.13
CA LEU A 28 -7.21 7.17 3.42
C LEU A 28 -7.92 7.99 4.50
N LEU A 29 -8.30 9.23 4.21
CA LEU A 29 -9.05 10.07 5.15
C LEU A 29 -10.38 9.42 5.53
N ARG A 30 -11.12 8.91 4.56
CA ARG A 30 -12.45 8.32 4.77
C ARG A 30 -12.41 7.02 5.56
N LEU A 31 -11.33 6.26 5.43
CA LEU A 31 -11.09 5.01 6.16
C LEU A 31 -10.42 5.22 7.52
N GLY A 32 -10.08 6.47 7.88
CA GLY A 32 -9.37 6.77 9.13
C GLY A 32 -7.90 6.34 9.15
N LEU A 33 -7.27 6.27 7.97
CA LEU A 33 -5.90 5.81 7.73
C LEU A 33 -4.93 6.96 7.37
N ASP A 34 -5.41 8.21 7.40
CA ASP A 34 -4.62 9.43 7.17
C ASP A 34 -4.03 9.96 8.50
N PHE A 35 -3.03 9.25 9.02
CA PHE A 35 -2.26 9.67 10.20
C PHE A 35 -0.82 10.02 9.82
N GLY A 36 -0.10 10.74 10.70
CA GLY A 36 1.18 11.38 10.37
C GLY A 36 2.27 10.45 9.80
N ASP A 37 2.25 9.18 10.20
CA ASP A 37 3.21 8.15 9.77
C ASP A 37 2.67 7.20 8.69
N SER A 38 1.44 7.43 8.22
CA SER A 38 0.90 6.78 7.04
C SER A 38 1.51 7.37 5.78
N ARG A 39 1.97 6.50 4.87
CA ARG A 39 2.50 6.87 3.55
C ARG A 39 1.68 6.16 2.47
N PRO A 40 0.86 6.88 1.68
CA PRO A 40 0.05 6.28 0.63
C PRO A 40 0.92 5.50 -0.38
N ILE A 41 0.48 4.32 -0.81
CA ILE A 41 1.13 3.56 -1.88
C ILE A 41 0.23 3.57 -3.11
N ASP A 42 -0.92 2.90 -3.06
CA ASP A 42 -1.89 2.80 -4.16
C ASP A 42 -3.23 2.21 -3.70
N VAL A 43 -4.16 2.03 -4.66
CA VAL A 43 -5.43 1.34 -4.48
C VAL A 43 -5.62 0.23 -5.52
N VAL A 44 -6.18 -0.90 -5.09
CA VAL A 44 -6.42 -2.10 -5.91
C VAL A 44 -7.87 -2.55 -5.77
N THR A 45 -8.48 -3.00 -6.87
CA THR A 45 -9.78 -3.68 -6.88
C THR A 45 -9.55 -5.18 -7.01
N LEU A 46 -9.95 -5.97 -6.01
CA LEU A 46 -9.83 -7.44 -6.06
C LEU A 46 -10.99 -8.08 -6.82
N SER A 47 -12.19 -7.55 -6.58
CA SER A 47 -13.42 -7.92 -7.27
C SER A 47 -14.41 -6.76 -7.16
N ASP A 48 -15.55 -6.85 -7.84
CA ASP A 48 -16.58 -5.82 -7.73
C ASP A 48 -17.04 -5.66 -6.27
N GLY A 49 -17.02 -4.42 -5.78
CA GLY A 49 -17.32 -4.10 -4.39
C GLY A 49 -16.29 -4.53 -3.35
N HIS A 50 -15.10 -5.02 -3.74
CA HIS A 50 -14.01 -5.41 -2.83
C HIS A 50 -12.71 -4.70 -3.21
N TYR A 51 -12.33 -3.74 -2.37
CA TYR A 51 -11.24 -2.82 -2.62
C TYR A 51 -10.16 -2.93 -1.55
N VAL A 52 -8.95 -2.51 -1.91
CA VAL A 52 -7.80 -2.50 -1.03
C VAL A 52 -7.09 -1.17 -1.17
N VAL A 53 -6.95 -0.43 -0.08
CA VAL A 53 -5.99 0.68 0.00
C VAL A 53 -4.69 0.13 0.58
N ARG A 54 -3.58 0.45 -0.08
CA ARG A 54 -2.24 0.11 0.42
C ARG A 54 -1.50 1.37 0.85
N TYR A 55 -0.89 1.27 2.02
CA TYR A 55 -0.05 2.32 2.58
C TYR A 55 1.11 1.68 3.35
N PHE A 56 2.17 2.45 3.56
CA PHE A 56 3.24 2.08 4.47
C PHE A 56 3.01 2.77 5.80
N ASP A 57 2.95 1.98 6.86
CA ASP A 57 2.93 2.42 8.23
C ASP A 57 4.37 2.58 8.71
N ALA A 58 4.83 3.83 8.86
CA ALA A 58 6.21 4.11 9.24
C ALA A 58 6.48 3.89 10.74
N GLU A 59 5.45 3.88 11.58
CA GLU A 59 5.57 3.56 13.01
C GLU A 59 5.86 2.06 13.18
N ASP A 60 5.07 1.22 12.51
CA ASP A 60 5.21 -0.24 12.52
C ASP A 60 6.28 -0.77 11.54
N GLN A 61 6.76 0.08 10.63
CA GLN A 61 7.61 -0.27 9.49
C GLN A 61 7.03 -1.38 8.61
N ARG A 62 5.72 -1.33 8.34
CA ARG A 62 5.00 -2.36 7.57
C ARG A 62 4.26 -1.79 6.39
N ALA A 63 4.27 -2.52 5.28
CA ALA A 63 3.29 -2.35 4.23
C ALA A 63 1.96 -2.96 4.69
N VAL A 64 0.88 -2.22 4.51
CA VAL A 64 -0.48 -2.60 4.92
C VAL A 64 -1.36 -2.66 3.69
N ALA A 65 -2.12 -3.75 3.54
CA ALA A 65 -3.30 -3.83 2.68
C ALA A 65 -4.55 -3.82 3.57
N HIS A 66 -5.30 -2.72 3.51
CA HIS A 66 -6.56 -2.57 4.21
C HIS A 66 -7.72 -2.85 3.24
N GLU A 67 -8.44 -3.95 3.46
CA GLU A 67 -9.54 -4.38 2.62
C GLU A 67 -10.88 -3.78 3.11
N PHE A 68 -11.67 -3.24 2.19
CA PHE A 68 -12.98 -2.66 2.48
C PHE A 68 -13.97 -2.86 1.32
N ASN A 69 -15.27 -2.75 1.61
CA ASN A 69 -16.32 -2.85 0.60
C ASN A 69 -16.91 -1.49 0.18
N ALA A 70 -17.83 -1.50 -0.79
CA ALA A 70 -18.51 -0.29 -1.28
C ALA A 70 -19.36 0.46 -0.22
N ASP A 71 -19.69 -0.21 0.89
CA ASP A 71 -20.39 0.38 2.05
C ASP A 71 -19.42 0.90 3.13
N TRP A 72 -18.13 1.02 2.80
CA TRP A 72 -17.06 1.44 3.71
C TRP A 72 -16.85 0.51 4.90
N ARG A 73 -17.28 -0.76 4.80
CA ARG A 73 -17.04 -1.76 5.84
C ARG A 73 -15.67 -2.37 5.68
N PHE A 74 -14.94 -2.43 6.78
CA PHE A 74 -13.71 -3.21 6.89
C PHE A 74 -13.99 -4.69 6.61
N LEU A 75 -13.16 -5.30 5.77
CA LEU A 75 -13.23 -6.72 5.41
C LEU A 75 -12.04 -7.52 5.97
N GLY A 76 -10.89 -6.88 6.13
CA GLY A 76 -9.68 -7.53 6.60
C GLY A 76 -8.45 -6.68 6.40
N GLU A 77 -7.35 -7.09 7.01
CA GLU A 77 -6.07 -6.40 6.88
C GLU A 77 -4.94 -7.42 6.75
N THR A 78 -3.96 -7.10 5.90
CA THR A 78 -2.68 -7.80 5.83
C THR A 78 -1.55 -6.81 6.07
N ARG A 79 -0.71 -7.05 7.09
CA ARG A 79 0.49 -6.25 7.39
C ARG A 79 1.74 -7.09 7.19
N ALA A 80 2.76 -6.54 6.55
CA ALA A 80 4.02 -7.26 6.28
C ALA A 80 5.21 -6.31 6.28
N HIS A 81 6.39 -6.85 6.61
CA HIS A 81 7.61 -6.14 6.28
C HIS A 81 7.76 -6.02 4.75
N ILE A 82 8.35 -4.93 4.23
CA ILE A 82 8.48 -4.73 2.77
C ILE A 82 9.17 -5.93 2.11
N ALA A 83 10.20 -6.49 2.75
CA ALA A 83 10.92 -7.66 2.25
C ALA A 83 10.03 -8.91 2.10
N GLU A 84 9.05 -9.10 3.00
CA GLU A 84 8.10 -10.21 2.92
C GLU A 84 7.10 -10.00 1.78
N TRP A 85 6.89 -8.75 1.37
CA TRP A 85 5.95 -8.41 0.31
C TRP A 85 6.54 -8.55 -1.08
N ILE A 86 7.68 -7.88 -1.33
CA ILE A 86 8.32 -7.84 -2.65
C ILE A 86 9.28 -9.01 -2.89
N GLY A 87 9.49 -9.85 -1.87
CA GLY A 87 10.48 -10.91 -1.87
C GLY A 87 11.86 -10.41 -1.43
N GLU A 88 12.57 -11.27 -0.70
CA GLU A 88 13.87 -10.94 -0.10
C GLU A 88 14.92 -10.53 -1.14
N GLU A 89 14.96 -11.20 -2.30
CA GLU A 89 15.90 -10.87 -3.37
C GLU A 89 15.66 -9.49 -3.97
N ALA A 90 14.40 -9.14 -4.24
CA ALA A 90 14.05 -7.82 -4.77
C ALA A 90 14.31 -6.72 -3.73
N TYR A 91 14.08 -7.01 -2.45
CA TYR A 91 14.42 -6.09 -1.37
C TYR A 91 15.92 -5.88 -1.22
N LEU A 92 16.73 -6.95 -1.30
CA LEU A 92 18.19 -6.84 -1.27
C LEU A 92 18.72 -6.08 -2.50
N ASP A 93 18.16 -6.30 -3.68
CA ASP A 93 18.52 -5.54 -4.88
C ASP A 93 18.15 -4.06 -4.75
N TRP A 94 16.95 -3.76 -4.24
CA TRP A 94 16.55 -2.39 -3.93
C TRP A 94 17.49 -1.73 -2.91
N LEU A 95 17.84 -2.42 -1.81
CA LEU A 95 18.80 -1.93 -0.83
C LEU A 95 20.19 -1.67 -1.43
N ARG A 96 20.68 -2.54 -2.34
CA ARG A 96 21.94 -2.33 -3.04
C ARG A 96 21.89 -1.08 -3.91
N ARG A 97 20.80 -0.87 -4.65
CA ARG A 97 20.61 0.32 -5.50
C ARG A 97 20.47 1.61 -4.69
N VAL A 98 19.84 1.55 -3.52
CA VAL A 98 19.68 2.70 -2.60
C VAL A 98 20.98 2.99 -1.82
N ARG A 99 21.73 1.97 -1.39
CA ARG A 99 23.02 2.14 -0.68
C ARG A 99 24.14 2.71 -1.57
N VAL A 100 24.00 2.70 -2.89
CA VAL A 100 24.91 3.42 -3.80
C VAL A 100 24.70 4.96 -3.74
N ARG A 101 23.70 5.45 -2.99
CA ARG A 101 23.52 6.89 -2.69
C ARG A 101 23.98 7.30 -1.28
N CYS A 102 24.98 6.64 -0.70
CA CYS A 102 25.69 7.17 0.48
C CYS A 102 27.09 7.65 0.08
N PRO A 103 27.32 8.96 -0.15
CA PRO A 103 28.64 9.54 -0.37
C PRO A 103 29.34 9.82 0.96
N ALA A 104 29.44 8.82 1.84
CA ALA A 104 30.18 8.93 3.09
C ALA A 104 31.39 7.99 3.10
N GLN A 105 32.09 7.90 1.96
CA GLN A 105 33.46 7.40 1.84
C GLN A 105 34.14 8.10 0.65
N LEU A 106 34.42 9.39 0.78
CA LEU A 106 35.49 10.15 0.09
C LEU A 106 35.78 11.41 0.91
#